data_AF-A0A3A4SRT6-F1
#
_entry.id   AF-A0A3A4SRT6-F1
#
_cell.length_a   1.000
_cell.length_b   1.000
_cell.length_c   1.000
_cell.angle_alpha   90.00
_cell.angle_beta   90.00
_cell.angle_gamma   90.00
#
_symmetry.space_group_name_H-M   'P 1'
#
loop_
_entity.id
_entity.type
_entity.pdbx_description
1 polymer ?
#
loop_
_entity_poly.entity_id
_entity_poly.type
_entity_poly.pdbx_seq_one_letter_code
_entity_poly.pdbx_strand_id
1 'polypeptide(L)'
;MDPVTQKIKQWIDEGKDPRIAHWQGGLEAILNVFLPYLEPGKLMPVQPLEEEDLPVFASALELIDLSPGIYAAFLPPSIAGKVMPPGSADKLERIDGGKPSYKILIMRPGKETRIMCIEISGYAKNPGVDIFQSGVLLGTYDFETLQDCLASLNRIIRTHIWEKGKWGQEDIKRYTVNWLEKVLDLQNSAVCVEKDVSFLHSPTLIRSNRIDAVFTLIFEVFMKRANDPGDPLKDSVSAILANPDAEDRKAQLSHLTEKSVSEFLTAIKDCDGAEFDTFTDKEKDQLERERAGTVRKIVRKLMS
;
A
#
# COMPACT_ATOMS: atom_id res chain seq x y z
N MET A 1 33.05 -0.38 -3.88
CA MET A 1 32.31 -0.67 -2.64
C MET A 1 30.91 -0.17 -2.87
N ASP A 2 29.90 -1.03 -2.73
CA ASP A 2 28.51 -0.63 -2.95
C ASP A 2 28.07 0.43 -1.91
N PRO A 3 27.04 1.26 -2.23
CA PRO A 3 26.62 2.35 -1.35
C PRO A 3 26.19 1.90 0.05
N VAL A 4 25.61 0.70 0.19
CA VAL A 4 25.17 0.16 1.49
C VAL A 4 26.38 -0.19 2.35
N THR A 5 27.38 -0.88 1.78
CA THR A 5 28.63 -1.19 2.50
C THR A 5 29.38 0.07 2.95
N GLN A 6 29.37 1.13 2.13
CA GLN A 6 29.94 2.43 2.53
C GLN A 6 29.21 3.04 3.74
N LYS A 7 27.87 3.03 3.75
CA LYS A 7 27.08 3.49 4.90
C LYS A 7 27.35 2.68 6.16
N ILE A 8 27.39 1.35 6.05
CA ILE A 8 27.67 0.47 7.19
C ILE A 8 29.03 0.81 7.80
N LYS A 9 30.05 0.95 6.96
CA LYS A 9 31.39 1.33 7.43
C LYS A 9 31.37 2.70 8.13
N GLN A 10 30.69 3.68 7.54
CA GLN A 10 30.55 5.00 8.15
C GLN A 10 29.92 4.92 9.54
N TRP A 11 28.81 4.19 9.72
CA TRP A 11 28.18 4.04 11.02
C TRP A 11 29.09 3.35 12.05
N ILE A 12 29.84 2.34 11.64
CA ILE A 12 30.79 1.66 12.52
C ILE A 12 31.93 2.60 12.91
N ASP A 13 32.47 3.37 11.97
CA ASP A 13 33.52 4.38 12.21
C ASP A 13 33.00 5.50 13.15
N GLU A 14 31.69 5.80 13.13
CA GLU A 14 30.99 6.70 14.06
C GLU A 14 30.65 6.05 15.43
N GLY A 15 31.09 4.81 15.66
CA GLY A 15 30.95 4.10 16.93
C GLY A 15 29.58 3.42 17.15
N LYS A 16 28.79 3.20 16.09
CA LYS A 16 27.54 2.40 16.21
C LYS A 16 27.87 0.92 16.39
N ASP A 17 26.94 0.16 16.99
CA ASP A 17 27.08 -1.29 17.14
C ASP A 17 27.19 -1.96 15.77
N PRO A 18 28.31 -2.63 15.43
CA PRO A 18 28.49 -3.24 14.12
C PRO A 18 27.40 -4.25 13.76
N ARG A 19 26.86 -4.97 14.74
CA ARG A 19 25.82 -5.99 14.50
C ARG A 19 24.53 -5.35 13.99
N ILE A 20 24.15 -4.23 14.60
CA ILE A 20 22.96 -3.46 14.23
C ILE A 20 23.18 -2.71 12.92
N ALA A 21 24.35 -2.12 12.72
CA ALA A 21 24.72 -1.46 11.47
C ALA A 21 24.67 -2.44 10.28
N HIS A 22 25.27 -3.62 10.42
CA HIS A 22 25.20 -4.67 9.42
C HIS A 22 23.77 -5.17 9.20
N TRP A 23 22.97 -5.32 10.26
CA TRP A 23 21.59 -5.77 10.13
C TRP A 23 20.72 -4.76 9.38
N GLN A 24 20.74 -3.48 9.77
CA GLN A 24 20.04 -2.44 9.02
C GLN A 24 20.53 -2.38 7.57
N GLY A 25 21.83 -2.44 7.34
CA GLY A 25 22.39 -2.45 5.98
C GLY A 25 21.89 -3.64 5.15
N GLY A 26 21.80 -4.84 5.74
CA GLY A 26 21.21 -6.01 5.10
C GLY A 26 19.74 -5.80 4.73
N LEU A 27 18.94 -5.23 5.62
CA LEU A 27 17.55 -4.88 5.36
C LEU A 27 17.43 -3.83 4.23
N GLU A 28 18.29 -2.80 4.22
CA GLU A 28 18.37 -1.81 3.11
C GLU A 28 18.70 -2.50 1.79
N ALA A 29 19.67 -3.43 1.78
CA ALA A 29 20.04 -4.16 0.57
C ALA A 29 18.88 -5.00 0.01
N ILE A 30 18.15 -5.70 0.88
CA ILE A 30 16.96 -6.48 0.50
C ILE A 30 15.88 -5.58 -0.08
N LEU A 31 15.56 -4.48 0.60
CA LEU A 31 14.56 -3.52 0.12
C LEU A 31 14.96 -2.90 -1.22
N ASN A 32 16.24 -2.59 -1.43
CA ASN A 32 16.74 -2.04 -2.70
C ASN A 32 16.55 -3.00 -3.88
N VAL A 33 16.58 -4.33 -3.65
CA VAL A 33 16.29 -5.32 -4.70
C VAL A 33 14.83 -5.24 -5.15
N PHE A 34 13.91 -5.07 -4.20
CA PHE A 34 12.47 -5.06 -4.48
C PHE A 34 11.93 -3.68 -4.83
N LEU A 35 12.61 -2.60 -4.44
CA LEU A 35 12.15 -1.22 -4.59
C LEU A 35 11.63 -0.86 -6.00
N PRO A 36 12.25 -1.31 -7.12
CA PRO A 36 11.72 -1.04 -8.46
C PRO A 36 10.34 -1.63 -8.74
N TYR A 37 9.91 -2.61 -7.94
CA TYR A 37 8.64 -3.32 -8.06
C TYR A 37 7.64 -2.94 -6.96
N LEU A 38 8.05 -2.12 -5.98
CA LEU A 38 7.18 -1.65 -4.92
C LEU A 38 6.53 -0.32 -5.29
N GLU A 39 5.25 -0.20 -5.02
CA GLU A 39 4.52 1.05 -5.12
C GLU A 39 4.60 1.83 -3.80
N PRO A 40 4.81 3.16 -3.86
CA PRO A 40 4.83 3.99 -2.69
C PRO A 40 3.41 4.11 -2.08
N GLY A 41 3.34 4.04 -0.75
CA GLY A 41 2.12 4.04 0.04
C GLY A 41 1.35 2.71 0.00
N LYS A 42 1.95 1.59 -0.47
CA LYS A 42 1.31 0.27 -0.51
C LYS A 42 2.18 -0.79 0.18
N LEU A 43 1.51 -1.77 0.78
CA LEU A 43 2.12 -3.04 1.19
C LEU A 43 1.98 -4.03 0.02
N MET A 44 3.10 -4.51 -0.51
CA MET A 44 3.09 -5.43 -1.65
C MET A 44 3.88 -6.70 -1.33
N PRO A 45 3.41 -7.88 -1.77
CA PRO A 45 4.21 -9.10 -1.67
C PRO A 45 5.38 -9.02 -2.65
N VAL A 46 6.56 -9.50 -2.21
CA VAL A 46 7.79 -9.46 -3.04
C VAL A 46 7.83 -10.50 -4.16
N GLN A 47 6.87 -11.43 -4.14
CA GLN A 47 6.66 -12.48 -5.13
C GLN A 47 5.18 -12.90 -5.10
N PRO A 48 4.68 -13.62 -6.13
CA PRO A 48 3.37 -14.26 -6.05
C PRO A 48 3.25 -15.10 -4.77
N LEU A 49 2.08 -15.00 -4.12
CA LEU A 49 1.79 -15.70 -2.87
C LEU A 49 1.16 -17.07 -3.17
N GLU A 50 1.54 -18.06 -2.37
CA GLU A 50 0.83 -19.34 -2.34
C GLU A 50 -0.52 -19.17 -1.64
N GLU A 51 -1.48 -20.08 -1.88
CA GLU A 51 -2.83 -20.00 -1.30
C GLU A 51 -2.81 -19.91 0.23
N GLU A 52 -1.85 -20.57 0.88
CA GLU A 52 -1.68 -20.56 2.34
C GLU A 52 -1.16 -19.22 2.90
N ASP A 53 -0.49 -18.41 2.07
CA ASP A 53 0.06 -17.12 2.47
C ASP A 53 -0.96 -15.98 2.33
N LEU A 54 -1.97 -16.15 1.45
CA LEU A 54 -2.98 -15.13 1.16
C LEU A 54 -3.71 -14.62 2.40
N PRO A 55 -4.19 -15.48 3.33
CA PRO A 55 -4.88 -14.99 4.53
C PRO A 55 -4.00 -14.15 5.46
N VAL A 56 -2.71 -14.49 5.55
CA VAL A 56 -1.73 -13.76 6.38
C VAL A 56 -1.47 -12.39 5.76
N PHE A 57 -1.27 -12.35 4.45
CA PHE A 57 -1.11 -11.09 3.73
C PHE A 57 -2.36 -10.22 3.82
N ALA A 58 -3.55 -10.78 3.62
CA ALA A 58 -4.81 -10.04 3.70
C ALA A 58 -5.03 -9.42 5.10
N SER A 59 -4.73 -10.17 6.16
CA SER A 59 -4.83 -9.69 7.55
C SER A 59 -3.87 -8.52 7.83
N ALA A 60 -2.64 -8.62 7.32
CA ALA A 60 -1.66 -7.54 7.43
C ALA A 60 -2.06 -6.33 6.59
N LEU A 61 -2.52 -6.58 5.35
CA LEU A 61 -2.96 -5.55 4.42
C LEU A 61 -4.09 -4.75 5.06
N GLU A 62 -5.17 -5.39 5.53
CA GLU A 62 -6.33 -4.76 6.18
C GLU A 62 -5.93 -3.73 7.24
N LEU A 63 -4.96 -4.09 8.08
CA LEU A 63 -4.55 -3.25 9.19
C LEU A 63 -3.57 -2.17 8.76
N ILE A 64 -2.59 -2.44 7.91
CA ILE A 64 -1.51 -1.49 7.63
C ILE A 64 -2.00 -0.27 6.82
N ASP A 65 -1.76 0.92 7.36
CA ASP A 65 -1.99 2.21 6.73
C ASP A 65 -0.67 2.99 6.58
N LEU A 66 -0.35 3.43 5.36
CA LEU A 66 0.95 4.00 4.99
C LEU A 66 0.80 5.38 4.36
N SER A 67 1.71 6.30 4.71
CA SER A 67 1.78 7.58 4.01
C SER A 67 2.36 7.42 2.59
N PRO A 68 2.04 8.36 1.66
CA PRO A 68 2.32 8.22 0.23
C PRO A 68 3.76 8.05 -0.22
N GLY A 69 4.77 8.38 0.59
CA GLY A 69 6.19 8.22 0.26
C GLY A 69 6.88 7.03 0.92
N ILE A 70 6.15 6.21 1.69
CA ILE A 70 6.67 5.01 2.34
C ILE A 70 6.60 3.81 1.40
N TYR A 71 7.59 2.92 1.46
CA TYR A 71 7.57 1.65 0.72
C TYR A 71 7.43 0.48 1.70
N ALA A 72 6.59 -0.49 1.38
CA ALA A 72 6.42 -1.66 2.22
C ALA A 72 6.40 -2.97 1.42
N ALA A 73 7.16 -3.95 1.90
CA ALA A 73 7.31 -5.27 1.31
C ALA A 73 6.82 -6.33 2.29
N PHE A 74 5.94 -7.22 1.83
CA PHE A 74 5.56 -8.45 2.52
C PHE A 74 6.43 -9.60 2.01
N LEU A 75 7.10 -10.27 2.93
CA LEU A 75 8.01 -11.38 2.66
C LEU A 75 7.35 -12.68 3.14
N PRO A 76 6.94 -13.57 2.21
CA PRO A 76 6.42 -14.89 2.56
C PRO A 76 7.56 -15.81 3.06
N PRO A 77 7.25 -17.01 3.60
CA PRO A 77 8.22 -17.88 4.25
C PRO A 77 9.41 -18.28 3.36
N SER A 78 9.17 -18.42 2.05
CA SER A 78 10.18 -18.72 1.02
C SER A 78 11.34 -17.71 0.96
N ILE A 79 11.08 -16.47 1.40
CA ILE A 79 12.04 -15.36 1.45
C ILE A 79 12.37 -14.99 2.90
N ALA A 80 11.36 -14.80 3.75
CA ALA A 80 11.52 -14.32 5.12
C ALA A 80 12.44 -15.21 5.97
N GLY A 81 12.39 -16.54 5.79
CA GLY A 81 13.28 -17.47 6.50
C GLY A 81 14.77 -17.34 6.15
N LYS A 82 15.10 -16.65 5.05
CA LYS A 82 16.48 -16.33 4.64
C LYS A 82 16.93 -14.95 5.14
N VAL A 83 16.01 -14.15 5.65
CA VAL A 83 16.25 -12.79 6.15
C VAL A 83 16.35 -12.85 7.66
N MET A 84 17.49 -13.34 8.16
CA MET A 84 17.74 -13.52 9.59
C MET A 84 18.79 -12.52 10.09
N PRO A 85 18.63 -11.99 11.32
CA PRO A 85 19.65 -11.14 11.92
C PRO A 85 20.98 -11.91 12.04
N PRO A 86 22.13 -11.22 12.14
CA PRO A 86 23.39 -11.87 12.41
C PRO A 86 23.30 -12.69 13.70
N GLY A 87 23.85 -13.92 13.73
CA GLY A 87 23.85 -14.79 14.92
C GLY A 87 24.68 -14.29 16.11
N SER A 88 25.07 -13.02 16.12
CA SER A 88 25.61 -12.31 17.28
C SER A 88 24.60 -11.31 17.87
N ALA A 89 23.40 -11.24 17.28
CA ALA A 89 22.28 -10.38 17.61
C ALA A 89 21.03 -11.22 17.95
N ASP A 90 21.20 -12.31 18.70
CA ASP A 90 20.17 -13.31 19.04
C ASP A 90 18.89 -12.70 19.64
N LYS A 91 18.98 -11.53 20.27
CA LYS A 91 17.80 -10.81 20.80
C LYS A 91 16.84 -10.32 19.72
N LEU A 92 17.28 -10.21 18.47
CA LEU A 92 16.46 -9.83 17.32
C LEU A 92 15.90 -11.05 16.58
N GLU A 93 16.36 -12.25 16.92
CA GLU A 93 15.85 -13.49 16.35
C GLU A 93 14.54 -13.87 17.05
N ARG A 94 13.43 -13.72 16.32
CA ARG A 94 12.07 -13.91 16.85
C ARG A 94 11.51 -15.30 16.57
N ILE A 95 12.15 -16.07 15.70
CA ILE A 95 11.65 -17.36 15.22
C ILE A 95 12.78 -18.41 15.22
N ASP A 96 12.46 -19.63 15.61
CA ASP A 96 13.40 -20.74 15.52
C ASP A 96 13.63 -21.17 14.06
N GLY A 97 14.86 -21.60 13.77
CA GLY A 97 15.23 -22.13 12.45
C GLY A 97 14.29 -23.25 11.97
N GLY A 98 13.89 -23.18 10.70
CA GLY A 98 13.02 -24.17 10.06
C GLY A 98 11.52 -23.98 10.30
N LYS A 99 11.11 -22.97 11.07
CA LYS A 99 9.70 -22.57 11.19
C LYS A 99 9.33 -21.52 10.13
N PRO A 100 8.08 -21.51 9.61
CA PRO A 100 7.63 -20.49 8.66
C PRO A 100 7.68 -19.09 9.27
N SER A 101 8.46 -18.18 8.67
CA SER A 101 8.54 -16.77 9.05
C SER A 101 7.71 -15.91 8.10
N TYR A 102 7.08 -14.86 8.62
CA TYR A 102 6.38 -13.86 7.81
C TYR A 102 6.89 -12.49 8.23
N LYS A 103 7.53 -11.78 7.30
CA LYS A 103 8.10 -10.47 7.60
C LYS A 103 7.47 -9.37 6.79
N ILE A 104 7.33 -8.21 7.41
CA ILE A 104 7.01 -6.97 6.72
C ILE A 104 8.16 -6.01 6.91
N LEU A 105 8.70 -5.51 5.81
CA LEU A 105 9.72 -4.48 5.80
C LEU A 105 9.08 -3.17 5.35
N ILE A 106 9.09 -2.15 6.20
CA ILE A 106 8.58 -0.82 5.87
C ILE A 106 9.76 0.16 5.88
N MET A 107 9.95 0.86 4.77
CA MET A 107 11.00 1.85 4.59
C MET A 107 10.38 3.24 4.43
N ARG A 108 10.79 4.17 5.29
CA ARG A 108 10.64 5.60 5.03
C ARG A 108 11.94 6.15 4.46
N PRO A 109 11.98 6.52 3.17
CA PRO A 109 13.10 7.24 2.59
C PRO A 109 13.28 8.62 3.24
N GLY A 110 14.50 9.15 3.20
CA GLY A 110 14.81 10.48 3.70
C GLY A 110 16.31 10.69 3.80
N LYS A 111 16.72 11.82 4.40
CA LYS A 111 18.13 12.08 4.70
C LYS A 111 18.76 10.93 5.48
N GLU A 112 17.99 10.37 6.41
CA GLU A 112 18.31 9.15 7.14
C GLU A 112 17.19 8.15 6.90
N THR A 113 17.50 7.07 6.19
CA THR A 113 16.54 5.99 5.95
C THR A 113 16.13 5.38 7.28
N ARG A 114 14.82 5.26 7.49
CA ARG A 114 14.25 4.55 8.64
C ARG A 114 13.59 3.28 8.13
N ILE A 115 13.94 2.15 8.74
CA ILE A 115 13.38 0.84 8.42
C ILE A 115 12.67 0.28 9.64
N MET A 116 11.50 -0.28 9.41
CA MET A 116 10.78 -1.11 10.36
C MET A 116 10.79 -2.54 9.85
N CYS A 117 11.28 -3.48 10.67
CA CYS A 117 11.20 -4.91 10.41
C CYS A 117 10.16 -5.50 11.36
N ILE A 118 9.14 -6.15 10.80
CA ILE A 118 8.01 -6.69 11.56
C ILE A 118 8.01 -8.20 11.35
N GLU A 119 8.00 -8.99 12.44
CA GLU A 119 7.72 -10.43 12.39
C GLU A 119 6.27 -10.68 12.81
N ILE A 120 5.51 -11.27 11.90
CA ILE A 120 4.08 -11.59 12.09
C ILE A 120 3.80 -13.10 11.95
N SER A 121 4.80 -13.95 12.08
CA SER A 121 4.57 -15.40 12.13
C SER A 121 3.88 -15.84 13.43
N GLY A 122 2.91 -16.75 13.31
CA GLY A 122 2.32 -17.45 14.45
C GLY A 122 3.29 -18.42 15.17
N TYR A 123 4.47 -18.68 14.60
CA TYR A 123 5.54 -19.47 15.22
C TYR A 123 6.59 -18.61 15.92
N ALA A 124 6.47 -17.28 15.89
CA ALA A 124 7.39 -16.39 16.58
C ALA A 124 7.25 -16.52 18.10
N LYS A 125 8.39 -16.60 18.81
CA LYS A 125 8.42 -16.59 20.30
C LYS A 125 7.92 -15.25 20.86
N ASN A 126 8.22 -14.19 20.13
CA ASN A 126 7.84 -12.81 20.39
C ASN A 126 7.57 -12.13 19.03
N PRO A 127 6.37 -12.24 18.44
CA PRO A 127 6.00 -11.41 17.30
C PRO A 127 6.20 -9.94 17.66
N GLY A 128 6.63 -9.13 16.70
CA GLY A 128 7.02 -7.78 17.05
C GLY A 128 7.71 -6.98 15.98
N VAL A 129 8.15 -5.80 16.39
CA VAL A 129 8.63 -4.73 15.53
C VAL A 129 9.98 -4.23 16.00
N ASP A 130 10.96 -4.21 15.10
CA ASP A 130 12.26 -3.58 15.32
C ASP A 130 12.42 -2.37 14.38
N ILE A 131 12.85 -1.25 14.93
CA ILE A 131 12.95 0.02 14.20
C ILE A 131 14.40 0.47 14.14
N PHE A 132 14.89 0.69 12.93
CA PHE A 132 16.27 1.05 12.64
C PHE A 132 16.37 2.41 11.96
N GLN A 133 17.39 3.17 12.32
CA GLN A 133 17.80 4.39 11.60
C GLN A 133 19.30 4.61 11.80
N SER A 134 19.99 4.95 10.71
CA SER A 134 21.41 5.33 10.75
C SER A 134 22.32 4.36 11.53
N GLY A 135 22.13 3.05 11.32
CA GLY A 135 22.90 1.98 11.95
C GLY A 135 22.55 1.71 13.42
N VAL A 136 21.43 2.25 13.92
CA VAL A 136 21.00 2.13 15.32
C VAL A 136 19.60 1.53 15.42
N LEU A 137 19.39 0.66 16.41
CA LEU A 137 18.09 0.15 16.81
C LEU A 137 17.44 1.20 17.71
N LEU A 138 16.46 1.92 17.18
CA LEU A 138 15.74 2.97 17.89
C LEU A 138 14.76 2.41 18.93
N GLY A 139 14.25 1.21 18.69
CA GLY A 139 13.33 0.56 19.61
C GLY A 139 12.85 -0.79 19.10
N THR A 140 12.40 -1.59 20.05
CA THR A 140 11.83 -2.91 19.85
C THR A 140 10.48 -2.97 20.56
N TYR A 141 9.47 -3.48 19.87
CA TYR A 141 8.14 -3.78 20.41
C TYR A 141 7.92 -5.28 20.35
N ASP A 142 7.84 -5.92 21.50
CA ASP A 142 7.56 -7.35 21.62
C ASP A 142 6.12 -7.55 22.10
N PHE A 143 5.46 -8.55 21.54
CA PHE A 143 4.08 -8.90 21.88
C PHE A 143 4.00 -10.37 22.28
N GLU A 144 3.02 -10.68 23.13
CA GLU A 144 2.73 -12.05 23.54
C GLU A 144 2.04 -12.83 22.41
N THR A 145 1.21 -12.15 21.61
CA THR A 145 0.44 -12.77 20.54
C THR A 145 0.58 -12.02 19.21
N LEU A 146 0.34 -12.72 18.11
CA LEU A 146 0.29 -12.13 16.78
C LEU A 146 -0.82 -11.08 16.69
N GLN A 147 -1.97 -11.35 17.29
CA GLN A 147 -3.13 -10.46 17.28
C GLN A 147 -2.81 -9.12 17.94
N ASP A 148 -2.12 -9.13 19.08
CA ASP A 148 -1.70 -7.89 19.77
C ASP A 148 -0.68 -7.09 18.95
N CYS A 149 0.24 -7.80 18.28
CA CYS A 149 1.20 -7.19 17.36
C CYS A 149 0.47 -6.47 16.24
N LEU A 150 -0.41 -7.19 15.53
CA LEU A 150 -1.23 -6.68 14.43
C LEU A 150 -2.10 -5.48 14.85
N ALA A 151 -2.79 -5.57 15.98
CA ALA A 151 -3.61 -4.48 16.51
C ALA A 151 -2.80 -3.22 16.87
N SER A 152 -1.51 -3.37 17.18
CA SER A 152 -0.62 -2.26 17.52
C SER A 152 0.10 -1.65 16.32
N LEU A 153 0.14 -2.32 15.16
CA LEU A 153 0.98 -1.93 14.02
C LEU A 153 0.70 -0.51 13.55
N ASN A 154 -0.57 -0.14 13.33
CA ASN A 154 -0.90 1.21 12.87
C ASN A 154 -0.39 2.29 13.81
N ARG A 155 -0.55 2.11 15.13
CA ARG A 155 -0.04 3.06 16.12
C ARG A 155 1.48 3.21 16.04
N ILE A 156 2.20 2.10 15.86
CA ILE A 156 3.66 2.09 15.75
C ILE A 156 4.10 2.76 14.43
N ILE A 157 3.46 2.44 13.31
CA ILE A 157 3.70 3.07 12.00
C ILE A 157 3.48 4.58 12.10
N ARG A 158 2.35 5.02 12.66
CA ARG A 158 2.03 6.44 12.86
C ARG A 158 3.05 7.18 13.72
N THR A 159 3.59 6.49 14.73
CA THR A 159 4.59 7.09 15.63
C THR A 159 5.95 7.23 14.96
N HIS A 160 6.39 6.20 14.23
CA HIS A 160 7.79 6.07 13.84
C HIS A 160 8.07 6.24 12.36
N ILE A 161 7.17 5.78 11.49
CA ILE A 161 7.42 5.73 10.04
C ILE A 161 6.63 6.81 9.31
N TRP A 162 5.40 7.10 9.72
CA TRP A 162 4.52 8.06 9.04
C TRP A 162 5.19 9.39 8.70
N GLU A 163 5.00 9.84 7.45
CA GLU A 163 5.51 11.13 6.99
C GLU A 163 4.66 12.27 7.55
N LYS A 164 5.29 13.06 8.42
CA LYS A 164 4.68 14.24 9.03
C LYS A 164 4.78 15.43 8.08
N GLY A 165 3.77 16.29 8.08
CA GLY A 165 3.77 17.56 7.35
C GLY A 165 2.58 17.68 6.39
N LYS A 166 2.60 18.74 5.58
CA LYS A 166 1.60 18.96 4.54
C LYS A 166 1.98 18.14 3.30
N TRP A 167 1.08 17.29 2.88
CA TRP A 167 1.22 16.52 1.65
C TRP A 167 0.85 17.35 0.42
N GLY A 168 1.51 17.09 -0.70
CA GLY A 168 1.12 17.65 -1.98
C GLY A 168 -0.20 17.06 -2.49
N GLN A 169 -0.81 17.67 -3.50
CA GLN A 169 -2.04 17.13 -4.10
C GLN A 169 -1.84 15.72 -4.67
N GLU A 170 -0.68 15.44 -5.27
CA GLU A 170 -0.38 14.11 -5.82
C GLU A 170 -0.21 13.05 -4.73
N ASP A 171 0.36 13.41 -3.59
CA ASP A 171 0.47 12.50 -2.43
C ASP A 171 -0.90 12.21 -1.83
N ILE A 172 -1.75 13.23 -1.65
CA ILE A 172 -3.14 13.08 -1.20
C ILE A 172 -3.95 12.20 -2.16
N LYS A 173 -3.77 12.40 -3.47
CA LYS A 173 -4.40 11.56 -4.48
C LYS A 173 -3.95 10.12 -4.35
N ARG A 174 -2.64 9.88 -4.31
CA ARG A 174 -2.05 8.54 -4.15
C ARG A 174 -2.57 7.86 -2.89
N TYR A 175 -2.59 8.56 -1.75
CA TYR A 175 -3.12 8.03 -0.50
C TYR A 175 -4.54 7.48 -0.66
N THR A 176 -5.43 8.32 -1.20
CA THR A 176 -6.85 7.99 -1.32
C THR A 176 -7.10 6.90 -2.36
N VAL A 177 -6.35 6.91 -3.47
CA VAL A 177 -6.39 5.87 -4.50
C VAL A 177 -5.93 4.52 -3.95
N ASN A 178 -4.78 4.49 -3.27
CA ASN A 178 -4.26 3.26 -2.65
C ASN A 178 -5.22 2.70 -1.60
N TRP A 179 -5.87 3.56 -0.82
CA TRP A 179 -6.89 3.14 0.14
C TRP A 179 -8.09 2.49 -0.57
N LEU A 180 -8.63 3.09 -1.63
CA LEU A 180 -9.76 2.48 -2.34
C LEU A 180 -9.38 1.17 -3.04
N GLU A 181 -8.18 1.08 -3.65
CA GLU A 181 -7.68 -0.19 -4.18
C GLU A 181 -7.68 -1.28 -3.11
N LYS A 182 -7.16 -0.96 -1.92
CA LYS A 182 -7.14 -1.88 -0.78
C LYS A 182 -8.55 -2.30 -0.34
N VAL A 183 -9.52 -1.38 -0.33
CA VAL A 183 -10.94 -1.70 -0.07
C VAL A 183 -11.48 -2.68 -1.11
N LEU A 184 -11.17 -2.47 -2.39
CA LEU A 184 -11.63 -3.33 -3.49
C LEU A 184 -10.98 -4.72 -3.43
N ASP A 185 -9.68 -4.79 -3.17
CA ASP A 185 -8.90 -6.03 -3.10
C ASP A 185 -9.35 -6.90 -1.92
N LEU A 186 -9.63 -6.27 -0.76
CA LEU A 186 -10.11 -6.96 0.44
C LEU A 186 -11.63 -7.16 0.46
N GLN A 187 -12.38 -6.52 -0.45
CA GLN A 187 -13.84 -6.43 -0.43
C GLN A 187 -14.37 -6.01 0.95
N ASN A 188 -13.68 -5.06 1.59
CA ASN A 188 -13.95 -4.66 2.97
C ASN A 188 -13.94 -3.14 3.09
N SER A 189 -15.12 -2.55 3.33
CA SER A 189 -15.28 -1.10 3.49
C SER A 189 -14.86 -0.57 4.87
N ALA A 190 -14.56 -1.44 5.83
CA ALA A 190 -14.07 -1.07 7.16
C ALA A 190 -12.55 -0.82 7.21
N VAL A 191 -11.86 -0.90 6.06
CA VAL A 191 -10.43 -0.59 5.96
C VAL A 191 -10.15 0.84 6.44
N CYS A 192 -9.24 0.95 7.40
CA CYS A 192 -8.86 2.21 8.02
C CYS A 192 -8.37 3.24 7.00
N VAL A 193 -8.75 4.51 7.21
CA VAL A 193 -8.36 5.67 6.42
C VAL A 193 -8.21 6.90 7.32
N GLU A 194 -7.18 7.69 7.06
CA GLU A 194 -7.04 9.02 7.63
C GLU A 194 -7.93 10.02 6.89
N LYS A 195 -9.08 10.33 7.47
CA LYS A 195 -10.10 11.21 6.86
C LYS A 195 -9.57 12.62 6.59
N ASP A 196 -8.62 13.10 7.40
CA ASP A 196 -8.04 14.44 7.28
C ASP A 196 -7.10 14.62 6.07
N VAL A 197 -6.64 13.52 5.47
CA VAL A 197 -5.73 13.53 4.31
C VAL A 197 -6.27 12.74 3.12
N SER A 198 -7.47 12.17 3.25
CA SER A 198 -8.20 11.52 2.17
C SER A 198 -9.08 12.54 1.44
N PHE A 199 -8.90 12.69 0.13
CA PHE A 199 -9.69 13.66 -0.64
C PHE A 199 -11.14 13.23 -0.85
N LEU A 200 -11.47 11.94 -0.64
CA LEU A 200 -12.86 11.49 -0.63
C LEU A 200 -13.61 12.09 0.57
N HIS A 201 -12.98 12.06 1.73
CA HIS A 201 -13.53 12.54 3.01
C HIS A 201 -13.38 14.07 3.15
N SER A 202 -12.33 14.63 2.56
CA SER A 202 -12.03 16.07 2.57
C SER A 202 -11.78 16.60 1.15
N PRO A 203 -12.82 16.77 0.30
CA PRO A 203 -12.69 17.18 -1.12
C PRO A 203 -11.91 18.48 -1.37
N THR A 204 -11.91 19.38 -0.39
CA THR A 204 -11.18 20.66 -0.46
C THR A 204 -9.66 20.47 -0.57
N LEU A 205 -9.14 19.31 -0.15
CA LEU A 205 -7.71 18.97 -0.28
C LEU A 205 -7.22 19.01 -1.74
N ILE A 206 -8.11 18.67 -2.68
CA ILE A 206 -7.83 18.74 -4.13
C ILE A 206 -8.60 19.88 -4.81
N ARG A 207 -9.09 20.86 -4.04
CA ARG A 207 -9.90 21.99 -4.52
C ARG A 207 -11.15 21.55 -5.29
N SER A 208 -11.80 20.50 -4.81
CA SER A 208 -12.98 19.89 -5.43
C SER A 208 -14.20 19.92 -4.51
N ASN A 209 -15.36 19.52 -5.02
CA ASN A 209 -16.56 19.22 -4.22
C ASN A 209 -16.73 17.70 -4.04
N ARG A 210 -17.68 17.29 -3.19
CA ARG A 210 -17.87 15.88 -2.83
C ARG A 210 -18.19 14.95 -4.00
N ILE A 211 -18.98 15.39 -4.98
CA ILE A 211 -19.32 14.57 -6.15
C ILE A 211 -18.13 14.45 -7.08
N ASP A 212 -17.48 15.58 -7.37
CA ASP A 212 -16.33 15.62 -8.26
C ASP A 212 -15.15 14.83 -7.66
N ALA A 213 -15.01 14.81 -6.32
CA ALA A 213 -14.04 13.97 -5.61
C ALA A 213 -14.33 12.47 -5.83
N VAL A 214 -15.58 12.01 -5.68
CA VAL A 214 -15.97 10.62 -5.95
C VAL A 214 -15.57 10.21 -7.38
N PHE A 215 -15.92 11.02 -8.37
CA PHE A 215 -15.62 10.69 -9.77
C PHE A 215 -14.15 10.86 -10.15
N THR A 216 -13.42 11.75 -9.47
CA THR A 216 -11.96 11.81 -9.56
C THR A 216 -11.36 10.50 -9.07
N LEU A 217 -11.78 10.01 -7.90
CA LEU A 217 -11.29 8.75 -7.34
C LEU A 217 -11.57 7.56 -8.26
N ILE A 218 -12.80 7.46 -8.76
CA ILE A 218 -13.22 6.42 -9.72
C ILE A 218 -12.36 6.47 -10.98
N PHE A 219 -12.14 7.67 -11.53
CA PHE A 219 -11.31 7.84 -12.72
C PHE A 219 -9.87 7.37 -12.47
N GLU A 220 -9.25 7.80 -11.37
CA GLU A 220 -7.87 7.44 -11.05
C GLU A 220 -7.70 5.94 -10.80
N VAL A 221 -8.59 5.31 -10.01
CA VAL A 221 -8.55 3.86 -9.76
C VAL A 221 -8.80 3.07 -11.04
N PHE A 222 -9.79 3.46 -11.87
CA PHE A 222 -10.04 2.80 -13.15
C PHE A 222 -8.79 2.86 -14.03
N MET A 223 -8.22 4.05 -14.22
CA MET A 223 -7.05 4.22 -15.09
C MET A 223 -5.84 3.47 -14.56
N LYS A 224 -5.66 3.38 -13.25
CA LYS A 224 -4.58 2.60 -12.64
C LYS A 224 -4.76 1.12 -12.94
N ARG A 225 -5.91 0.53 -12.61
CA ARG A 225 -6.22 -0.89 -12.84
C ARG A 225 -6.20 -1.29 -14.32
N ALA A 226 -6.66 -0.41 -15.21
CA ALA A 226 -6.60 -0.65 -16.66
C ALA A 226 -5.16 -0.69 -17.22
N ASN A 227 -4.17 -0.19 -16.48
CA ASN A 227 -2.75 -0.20 -16.87
C ASN A 227 -1.90 -1.20 -16.07
N ASP A 228 -2.40 -1.72 -14.95
CA ASP A 228 -1.67 -2.60 -14.03
C ASP A 228 -1.45 -4.01 -14.61
N PRO A 229 -0.19 -4.44 -14.84
CA PRO A 229 0.10 -5.80 -15.28
C PRO A 229 -0.40 -6.86 -14.27
N GLY A 230 -1.41 -7.64 -14.67
CA GLY A 230 -2.01 -8.69 -13.84
C GLY A 230 -3.41 -8.36 -13.33
N ASP A 231 -3.91 -7.14 -13.53
CA ASP A 231 -5.30 -6.81 -13.23
C ASP A 231 -6.25 -7.30 -14.36
N PRO A 232 -7.33 -8.04 -14.04
CA PRO A 232 -8.30 -8.50 -15.04
C PRO A 232 -8.96 -7.39 -15.89
N LEU A 233 -9.03 -6.16 -15.37
CA LEU A 233 -9.55 -5.01 -16.11
C LEU A 233 -8.63 -4.65 -17.28
N LYS A 234 -7.31 -4.71 -17.09
CA LYS A 234 -6.34 -4.48 -18.16
C LYS A 234 -6.48 -5.51 -19.29
N ASP A 235 -6.65 -6.77 -18.94
CA ASP A 235 -6.85 -7.85 -19.93
C ASP A 235 -8.13 -7.62 -20.74
N SER A 236 -9.22 -7.24 -20.04
CA SER A 236 -10.49 -6.90 -20.68
C SER A 236 -10.38 -5.70 -21.62
N VAL A 237 -9.73 -4.62 -21.17
CA VAL A 237 -9.48 -3.42 -21.99
C VAL A 237 -8.63 -3.76 -23.21
N SER A 238 -7.56 -4.54 -23.03
CA SER A 238 -6.65 -4.92 -24.11
C SER A 238 -7.34 -5.80 -25.16
N ALA A 239 -8.17 -6.75 -24.72
CA ALA A 239 -8.96 -7.60 -25.61
C ALA A 239 -9.94 -6.77 -26.46
N ILE A 240 -10.59 -5.77 -25.86
CA ILE A 240 -11.48 -4.86 -26.61
C ILE A 240 -10.67 -4.02 -27.59
N LEU A 241 -9.56 -3.41 -27.17
CA LEU A 241 -8.74 -2.55 -28.03
C LEU A 241 -8.13 -3.26 -29.25
N ALA A 242 -7.93 -4.58 -29.16
CA ALA A 242 -7.47 -5.42 -30.26
C ALA A 242 -8.50 -5.61 -31.39
N ASN A 243 -9.78 -5.26 -31.16
CA ASN A 243 -10.82 -5.35 -32.17
C ASN A 243 -10.61 -4.31 -33.30
N PRO A 244 -10.65 -4.70 -34.58
CA PRO A 244 -10.44 -3.78 -35.70
C PRO A 244 -11.57 -2.75 -35.89
N ASP A 245 -12.79 -3.03 -35.43
CA ASP A 245 -13.94 -2.13 -35.60
C ASP A 245 -13.94 -1.02 -34.54
N ALA A 246 -13.82 0.23 -34.98
CA ALA A 246 -13.77 1.39 -34.09
C ALA A 246 -15.09 1.65 -33.34
N GLU A 247 -16.24 1.39 -33.97
CA GLU A 247 -17.55 1.60 -33.33
C GLU A 247 -17.85 0.49 -32.33
N ASP A 248 -17.53 -0.76 -32.68
CA ASP A 248 -17.66 -1.89 -31.76
C ASP A 248 -16.73 -1.73 -30.54
N ARG A 249 -15.47 -1.33 -30.74
CA ARG A 249 -14.55 -0.98 -29.64
C ARG A 249 -15.14 0.06 -28.70
N LYS A 250 -15.67 1.14 -29.25
CA LYS A 250 -16.23 2.23 -28.47
C LYS A 250 -17.45 1.78 -27.67
N ALA A 251 -18.32 0.97 -28.27
CA ALA A 251 -19.49 0.40 -27.60
C ALA A 251 -19.09 -0.54 -26.45
N GLN A 252 -18.16 -1.46 -26.70
CA GLN A 252 -17.68 -2.41 -25.69
C GLN A 252 -16.93 -1.72 -24.55
N LEU A 253 -16.05 -0.75 -24.85
CA LEU A 253 -15.38 0.06 -23.83
C LEU A 253 -16.37 0.85 -22.99
N SER A 254 -17.40 1.45 -23.62
CA SER A 254 -18.44 2.18 -22.89
C SER A 254 -19.18 1.27 -21.92
N HIS A 255 -19.57 0.06 -22.37
CA HIS A 255 -20.25 -0.91 -21.53
C HIS A 255 -19.38 -1.39 -20.35
N LEU A 256 -18.12 -1.76 -20.60
CA LEU A 256 -17.16 -2.17 -19.56
C LEU A 256 -16.93 -1.04 -18.55
N THR A 257 -16.78 0.18 -19.04
CA THR A 257 -16.57 1.37 -18.20
C THR A 257 -17.79 1.68 -17.34
N GLU A 258 -19.00 1.64 -17.91
CA GLU A 258 -20.24 1.85 -17.16
C GLU A 258 -20.40 0.83 -16.04
N LYS A 259 -20.12 -0.44 -16.32
CA LYS A 259 -20.13 -1.51 -15.32
C LYS A 259 -19.12 -1.23 -14.20
N SER A 260 -17.86 -0.97 -14.55
CA SER A 260 -16.78 -0.73 -13.56
C SER A 260 -17.03 0.52 -12.72
N VAL A 261 -17.50 1.62 -13.33
CA VAL A 261 -17.88 2.84 -12.60
C VAL A 261 -18.99 2.57 -11.60
N SER A 262 -19.95 1.71 -11.96
CA SER A 262 -21.06 1.34 -11.07
C SER A 262 -20.58 0.49 -9.89
N GLU A 263 -19.67 -0.46 -10.14
CA GLU A 263 -19.03 -1.28 -9.11
C GLU A 263 -18.23 -0.42 -8.12
N PHE A 264 -17.41 0.51 -8.63
CA PHE A 264 -16.65 1.43 -7.78
C PHE A 264 -17.56 2.38 -6.98
N LEU A 265 -18.65 2.88 -7.58
CA LEU A 265 -19.64 3.68 -6.85
C LEU A 265 -20.27 2.90 -5.70
N THR A 266 -20.59 1.62 -5.91
CA THR A 266 -21.12 0.76 -4.84
C THR A 266 -20.09 0.59 -3.72
N ALA A 267 -18.85 0.24 -4.05
CA ALA A 267 -17.79 0.11 -3.05
C ALA A 267 -17.57 1.41 -2.25
N ILE A 268 -17.59 2.57 -2.91
CA ILE A 268 -17.45 3.88 -2.26
C ILE A 268 -18.67 4.21 -1.39
N LYS A 269 -19.89 3.80 -1.77
CA LYS A 269 -21.10 3.95 -0.96
C LYS A 269 -21.06 3.14 0.33
N ASP A 270 -20.47 1.95 0.26
CA ASP A 270 -20.31 1.08 1.42
C ASP A 270 -19.23 1.60 2.40
N CYS A 271 -18.42 2.57 1.96
CA CYS A 271 -17.43 3.27 2.79
C CYS A 271 -18.03 4.51 3.46
N ASP A 272 -17.60 4.78 4.70
CA ASP A 272 -18.00 5.94 5.50
C ASP A 272 -17.33 7.27 5.06
N GLY A 273 -17.47 7.62 3.77
CA GLY A 273 -16.68 8.70 3.16
C GLY A 273 -17.41 9.73 2.29
N ALA A 274 -18.55 9.41 1.71
CA ALA A 274 -19.24 10.35 0.80
C ALA A 274 -20.67 10.74 1.25
N GLU A 275 -21.18 10.16 2.35
CA GLU A 275 -22.49 10.48 2.92
C GLU A 275 -23.62 10.59 1.87
N PHE A 276 -23.69 9.63 0.94
CA PHE A 276 -24.60 9.70 -0.22
C PHE A 276 -26.08 9.92 0.16
N ASP A 277 -26.48 9.43 1.34
CA ASP A 277 -27.84 9.59 1.86
C ASP A 277 -28.20 11.06 2.18
N THR A 278 -27.20 11.93 2.29
CA THR A 278 -27.36 13.37 2.55
C THR A 278 -27.39 14.22 1.28
N PHE A 279 -27.40 13.60 0.09
CA PHE A 279 -27.38 14.34 -1.16
C PHE A 279 -28.72 15.01 -1.44
N THR A 280 -28.65 16.31 -1.76
CA THR A 280 -29.79 17.06 -2.28
C THR A 280 -30.18 16.57 -3.68
N ASP A 281 -31.38 16.90 -4.14
CA ASP A 281 -31.82 16.51 -5.49
C ASP A 281 -30.91 17.07 -6.59
N LYS A 282 -30.38 18.29 -6.40
CA LYS A 282 -29.38 18.88 -7.31
C LYS A 282 -28.09 18.07 -7.37
N GLU A 283 -27.69 17.49 -6.26
CA GLU A 283 -26.50 16.66 -6.15
C GLU A 283 -26.72 15.27 -6.73
N LYS A 284 -27.92 14.71 -6.60
CA LYS A 284 -28.30 13.48 -7.31
C LYS A 284 -28.28 13.67 -8.82
N ASP A 285 -28.82 14.80 -9.31
CA ASP A 285 -28.75 15.16 -10.73
C ASP A 285 -27.30 15.36 -11.20
N GLN A 286 -26.46 16.00 -10.38
CA GLN A 286 -25.04 16.16 -10.68
C GLN A 286 -24.31 14.82 -10.69
N LEU A 287 -24.62 13.91 -9.75
CA LEU A 287 -24.03 12.57 -9.68
C LEU A 287 -24.27 11.80 -10.98
N GLU A 288 -25.50 11.78 -11.50
CA GLU A 288 -25.79 11.09 -12.77
C GLU A 288 -25.10 11.75 -13.98
N ARG A 289 -25.01 13.09 -14.00
CA ARG A 289 -24.27 13.81 -15.05
C ARG A 289 -22.77 13.48 -15.01
N GLU A 290 -22.17 13.49 -13.82
CA GLU A 290 -20.75 13.21 -13.64
C GLU A 290 -20.41 11.75 -13.86
N ARG A 291 -21.34 10.82 -13.58
CA ARG A 291 -21.21 9.40 -13.96
C ARG A 291 -21.06 9.26 -15.47
N ALA A 292 -22.00 9.81 -16.24
CA ALA A 292 -21.93 9.77 -17.70
C ALA A 292 -20.71 10.55 -18.24
N GLY A 293 -20.33 11.65 -17.58
CA GLY A 293 -19.12 12.42 -17.89
C GLY A 293 -17.84 11.61 -17.72
N THR A 294 -17.72 10.87 -16.62
CA THR A 294 -16.58 10.04 -16.27
C THR A 294 -16.42 8.87 -17.23
N VAL A 295 -17.52 8.18 -17.57
CA VAL A 295 -17.52 7.11 -18.59
C VAL A 295 -16.94 7.63 -19.91
N ARG A 296 -17.47 8.77 -20.41
CA ARG A 296 -16.97 9.38 -21.65
C ARG A 296 -15.50 9.77 -21.56
N LYS A 297 -15.05 10.28 -20.40
CA LYS A 297 -13.67 10.69 -20.16
C LYS A 297 -12.72 9.48 -20.21
N ILE A 298 -13.08 8.38 -19.56
CA ILE A 298 -12.30 7.13 -19.55
C ILE A 298 -12.22 6.53 -20.96
N VAL A 299 -13.36 6.33 -21.63
CA VAL A 299 -13.39 5.76 -22.98
C VAL A 299 -12.53 6.58 -23.95
N ARG A 300 -12.64 7.91 -23.90
CA ARG A 300 -11.80 8.79 -24.72
C ARG A 300 -10.31 8.60 -24.44
N LYS A 301 -9.93 8.40 -23.17
CA LYS A 301 -8.54 8.24 -22.75
C LYS A 301 -7.96 6.87 -23.13
N LEU A 302 -8.77 5.82 -23.16
CA LEU A 302 -8.36 4.49 -23.60
C LEU A 302 -8.23 4.39 -25.14
N MET A 303 -8.99 5.19 -25.87
CA MET A 303 -8.96 5.22 -27.34
C MET A 303 -7.92 6.19 -27.93
N SER A 304 -7.26 6.99 -27.09
CA SER A 304 -6.23 7.95 -27.52
C SER A 304 -4.84 7.33 -27.53
#